data_AF-A0A1G0X8U3-F1
#
_entry.id   AF-A0A1G0X8U3-F1
#
_cell.length_a   1.000
_cell.length_b   1.000
_cell.length_c   1.000
_cell.angle_alpha   90.00
_cell.angle_beta   90.00
_cell.angle_gamma   90.00
#
_symmetry.space_group_name_H-M   'P 1'
#
loop_
_entity.id
_entity.type
_entity.pdbx_description
1 polymer ?
#
loop_
_entity_poly.entity_id
_entity_poly.type
_entity_poly.pdbx_seq_one_letter_code
_entity_poly.pdbx_strand_id
1 'polypeptide(L)'
;MLLSLFEESKKADTIWLETRISRVTEALLYCGRLYNRLGVDRLHKVHFSIKHFGLKNKRLEYANDFSSRVHNNISFEDESETEIEFVLSDIENNIVNLVKDILSPMFMLFNFYELEENNYENLVNKFINGKI
;
A
#
# COMPACT_ATOMS: atom_id res chain seq x y z
N MET A 1 1.01 13.53 -7.55
CA MET A 1 1.66 14.69 -6.91
C MET A 1 2.00 14.17 -5.54
N LEU A 2 3.28 14.02 -5.19
CA LEU A 2 3.73 13.44 -3.92
C LEU A 2 3.19 14.28 -2.76
N LEU A 3 2.00 13.92 -2.26
CA LEU A 3 1.31 14.47 -1.08
C LEU A 3 2.07 14.12 0.22
N SER A 4 3.38 14.35 0.28
CA SER A 4 4.30 13.96 1.35
C SER A 4 4.06 14.66 2.70
N LEU A 5 2.92 15.33 2.93
CA LEU A 5 2.73 16.27 4.03
C LEU A 5 1.52 15.98 4.95
N PHE A 6 0.75 14.92 4.72
CA PHE A 6 -0.51 14.69 5.46
C PHE A 6 -0.45 13.59 6.53
N GLU A 7 0.68 12.92 6.71
CA GLU A 7 0.87 12.00 7.86
C GLU A 7 1.19 12.73 9.17
N GLU A 8 1.35 14.06 9.17
CA GLU A 8 1.23 14.88 10.39
C GLU A 8 -0.25 15.03 10.81
N SER A 9 -0.93 13.90 10.95
CA SER A 9 -2.19 13.83 11.68
C SER A 9 -1.88 13.56 13.17
N LYS A 10 -2.66 14.18 14.07
CA LYS A 10 -2.42 14.39 15.51
C LYS A 10 -2.26 13.12 16.39
N LYS A 11 -2.15 11.92 15.82
CA LYS A 11 -1.84 10.66 16.50
C LYS A 11 -0.53 10.09 15.94
N ALA A 12 0.58 10.45 16.58
CA ALA A 12 1.92 10.05 16.16
C ALA A 12 2.11 8.52 16.07
N ASP A 13 1.25 7.72 16.72
CA ASP A 13 1.39 6.26 16.83
C ASP A 13 0.45 5.45 15.93
N THR A 14 -0.12 6.06 14.89
CA THR A 14 -1.04 5.40 13.96
C THR A 14 -0.48 5.34 12.54
N ILE A 15 -0.57 4.17 11.93
CA ILE A 15 -0.38 3.91 10.49
C ILE A 15 -1.76 3.74 9.89
N TRP A 16 -2.10 4.61 8.93
CA TRP A 16 -3.38 4.55 8.22
C TRP A 16 -3.30 3.58 7.05
N LEU A 17 -4.13 2.54 7.08
CA LEU A 17 -4.15 1.51 6.05
C LEU A 17 -4.46 2.07 4.65
N GLU A 18 -5.44 2.98 4.55
CA GLU A 18 -5.84 3.61 3.29
C GLU A 18 -4.71 4.42 2.67
N THR A 19 -3.88 5.05 3.52
CA THR A 19 -2.71 5.81 3.06
C THR A 19 -1.67 4.88 2.48
N ARG A 20 -1.38 3.75 3.15
CA ARG A 20 -0.42 2.75 2.64
C ARG A 20 -0.88 2.18 1.28
N ILE A 21 -2.16 1.80 1.17
CA ILE A 21 -2.76 1.35 -0.09
C ILE A 21 -2.65 2.41 -1.19
N SER A 22 -3.03 3.65 -0.90
CA SER A 22 -2.98 4.76 -1.86
C SER A 22 -1.56 5.04 -2.34
N ARG A 23 -0.56 4.99 -1.46
CA ARG A 23 0.84 5.23 -1.80
C ARG A 23 1.43 4.14 -2.69
N VAL A 24 1.21 2.88 -2.35
CA VAL A 24 1.66 1.75 -3.17
C VAL A 24 0.98 1.79 -4.55
N THR A 25 -0.33 2.08 -4.58
CA THR A 25 -1.07 2.25 -5.83
C THR A 25 -0.51 3.40 -6.67
N GLU A 26 -0.24 4.57 -6.07
CA GLU A 26 0.36 5.72 -6.77
C GLU A 26 1.73 5.37 -7.36
N ALA A 27 2.57 4.67 -6.59
CA ALA A 27 3.91 4.27 -7.00
C ALA A 27 3.88 3.30 -8.20
N LEU A 28 3.03 2.28 -8.18
CA LEU A 28 2.82 1.37 -9.31
C LEU A 28 2.33 2.12 -10.55
N LEU A 29 1.29 2.95 -10.42
CA LEU A 29 0.78 3.75 -11.55
C LEU A 29 1.81 4.74 -12.09
N TYR A 30 2.66 5.29 -11.23
CA TYR A 30 3.78 6.14 -11.65
C TYR A 30 4.81 5.33 -12.44
N CYS A 31 5.20 4.16 -11.95
CA CYS A 31 6.10 3.23 -12.63
C CYS A 31 5.59 2.87 -14.03
N GLY A 32 4.30 2.48 -14.14
CA GLY A 32 3.67 2.18 -15.42
C GLY A 32 3.70 3.35 -16.40
N ARG A 33 3.36 4.56 -15.94
CA ARG A 33 3.41 5.78 -16.76
C ARG A 33 4.82 6.16 -17.17
N LEU A 34 5.81 6.00 -16.30
CA LEU A 34 7.20 6.30 -16.58
C LEU A 34 7.73 5.38 -17.69
N TYR A 35 7.61 4.06 -17.51
CA TYR A 35 8.11 3.10 -18.50
C TYR A 35 7.37 3.17 -19.83
N ASN A 36 6.06 3.43 -19.82
CA ASN A 36 5.31 3.70 -21.06
C ASN A 36 5.86 4.92 -21.81
N ARG A 37 6.20 6.01 -21.10
CA ARG A 37 6.82 7.21 -21.71
C ARG A 37 8.22 6.97 -22.24
N LEU A 38 8.95 6.00 -21.68
CA LEU A 38 10.27 5.58 -22.15
C LEU A 38 10.20 4.57 -23.31
N GLY A 39 8.99 4.16 -23.74
CA GLY A 39 8.81 3.20 -24.82
C GLY A 39 9.21 1.77 -24.46
N VAL A 40 9.21 1.42 -23.17
CA VAL A 40 9.48 0.05 -22.71
C VAL A 40 8.33 -0.87 -23.12
N ASP A 41 8.65 -2.08 -23.56
CA ASP A 41 7.66 -3.09 -23.92
C ASP A 41 6.74 -3.39 -22.72
N ARG A 42 5.44 -3.50 -22.97
CA ARG A 42 4.43 -3.85 -21.95
C ARG A 42 4.64 -5.27 -21.41
N LEU A 43 5.33 -6.14 -22.14
CA LEU A 43 5.72 -7.47 -21.72
C LEU A 43 7.05 -7.51 -20.93
N HIS A 44 7.70 -6.36 -20.73
CA HIS A 44 8.92 -6.28 -19.96
C HIS A 44 8.66 -6.58 -18.48
N LYS A 45 9.58 -7.35 -17.87
CA LYS A 45 9.54 -7.66 -16.44
C LYS A 45 10.11 -6.50 -15.63
N VAL A 46 9.43 -6.15 -14.56
CA VAL A 46 9.85 -5.12 -13.61
C VAL A 46 10.10 -5.79 -12.27
N HIS A 47 11.28 -5.55 -11.70
CA HIS A 47 11.55 -5.81 -10.30
C HIS A 47 11.21 -4.57 -9.48
N PHE A 48 10.42 -4.76 -8.43
CA PHE A 48 9.91 -3.67 -7.62
C PHE A 48 10.01 -4.02 -6.14
N SER A 49 10.69 -3.19 -5.37
CA SER A 49 10.81 -3.32 -3.91
C SER A 49 10.24 -2.08 -3.21
N ILE A 50 9.53 -2.31 -2.11
CA ILE A 50 9.12 -1.28 -1.17
C ILE A 50 9.57 -1.67 0.23
N LYS A 51 10.18 -0.70 0.92
CA LYS A 51 10.54 -0.80 2.32
C LYS A 51 9.76 0.21 3.16
N HIS A 52 9.08 -0.28 4.19
CA HIS A 52 8.43 0.52 5.22
C HIS A 52 9.30 0.54 6.47
N PHE A 53 9.40 1.68 7.13
CA PHE A 53 10.17 1.89 8.37
C PHE A 53 9.33 2.59 9.42
N GLY A 54 9.77 2.54 10.68
CA GLY A 54 9.09 3.21 11.80
C GLY A 54 7.79 2.53 12.19
N LEU A 55 7.66 1.23 11.93
CA LEU A 55 6.45 0.45 12.26
C LEU A 55 6.38 0.10 13.75
N LYS A 56 7.51 0.10 14.45
CA LYS A 56 7.59 -0.38 15.83
C LYS A 56 6.73 0.47 16.77
N ASN A 57 5.93 -0.22 17.58
CA ASN A 57 4.97 0.37 18.50
C ASN A 57 3.86 1.20 17.83
N LYS A 58 3.72 1.14 16.50
CA LYS A 58 2.62 1.80 15.78
C LYS A 58 1.41 0.88 15.68
N ARG A 59 0.24 1.50 15.52
CA ARG A 59 -1.04 0.82 15.31
C ARG A 59 -1.50 0.91 13.87
N LEU A 60 -2.00 -0.18 13.31
CA LEU A 60 -2.68 -0.17 12.02
C LEU A 60 -4.19 0.10 12.22
N GLU A 61 -4.69 1.22 11.69
CA GLU A 61 -6.09 1.65 11.83
C GLU A 61 -6.67 2.10 10.48
N TYR A 62 -8.01 2.10 10.37
CA TYR A 62 -8.74 2.76 9.29
C TYR A 62 -8.97 4.24 9.63
N ALA A 63 -8.83 5.13 8.64
CA ALA A 63 -8.96 6.58 8.82
C ALA A 63 -10.36 7.01 9.30
N ASN A 64 -11.41 6.30 8.87
CA ASN A 64 -12.81 6.66 9.14
C ASN A 64 -13.49 5.79 10.21
N ASP A 65 -12.76 4.87 10.85
CA ASP A 65 -13.32 3.98 11.86
C ASP A 65 -12.69 4.23 13.23
N PHE A 66 -13.27 5.20 13.96
CA PHE A 66 -12.94 5.45 15.36
C PHE A 66 -13.54 4.40 16.32
N SER A 67 -14.33 3.45 15.79
CA SER A 67 -15.14 2.50 16.55
C SER A 67 -14.56 1.08 16.55
N SER A 68 -13.69 0.72 15.61
CA SER A 68 -13.03 -0.58 15.66
C SER A 68 -12.02 -0.61 16.80
N ARG A 69 -12.51 -1.11 17.93
CA ARG A 69 -11.71 -1.70 19.00
C ARG A 69 -10.97 -2.93 18.48
N VAL A 70 -10.08 -2.77 17.50
CA VAL A 70 -9.06 -3.78 17.23
C VAL A 70 -8.01 -3.61 18.33
N HIS A 71 -8.37 -4.08 19.52
CA HIS A 71 -7.41 -4.28 20.58
C HIS A 71 -6.35 -5.23 20.01
N ASN A 72 -5.09 -4.77 19.93
CA ASN A 72 -3.86 -5.48 19.53
C ASN A 72 -3.26 -5.37 18.11
N ASN A 73 -3.67 -4.45 17.24
CA ASN A 73 -2.93 -4.22 15.98
C ASN A 73 -1.65 -3.39 16.16
N ILE A 74 -0.74 -3.78 17.08
CA ILE A 74 0.56 -3.11 17.28
C ILE A 74 1.65 -3.94 16.62
N SER A 75 2.55 -3.29 15.87
CA SER A 75 3.75 -3.97 15.35
C SER A 75 4.90 -3.94 16.36
N PHE A 76 5.59 -5.08 16.49
CA PHE A 76 6.85 -5.19 17.24
C PHE A 76 8.08 -4.99 16.34
N GLU A 77 7.91 -5.25 15.04
CA GLU A 77 8.92 -5.03 14.02
C GLU A 77 8.96 -3.56 13.63
N ASP A 78 10.15 -3.06 13.31
CA ASP A 78 10.33 -1.66 12.88
C ASP A 78 10.24 -1.49 11.36
N GLU A 79 10.55 -2.54 10.61
CA GLU A 79 10.61 -2.50 9.17
C GLU A 79 9.90 -3.68 8.51
N SER A 80 9.46 -3.45 7.27
CA SER A 80 8.92 -4.46 6.38
C SER A 80 9.44 -4.18 4.98
N GLU A 81 10.00 -5.19 4.32
CA GLU A 81 10.46 -5.09 2.94
C GLU A 81 9.77 -6.17 2.12
N THR A 82 9.22 -5.76 0.98
CA THR A 82 8.60 -6.67 0.02
C THR A 82 9.19 -6.41 -1.35
N GLU A 83 9.63 -7.48 -2.01
CA GLU A 83 10.09 -7.47 -3.39
C GLU A 83 9.15 -8.35 -4.25
N ILE A 84 8.71 -7.81 -5.38
CA ILE A 84 7.91 -8.54 -6.36
C ILE A 84 8.48 -8.37 -7.77
N GLU A 85 8.27 -9.37 -8.61
CA GLU A 85 8.49 -9.30 -10.06
C GLU A 85 7.13 -9.39 -10.76
N PHE A 86 6.88 -8.49 -11.72
CA PHE A 86 5.66 -8.51 -12.53
C PHE A 86 5.91 -8.04 -13.95
N VAL A 87 4.98 -8.30 -14.87
CA VAL A 87 5.04 -7.79 -16.24
C VAL A 87 4.42 -6.40 -16.28
N LEU A 88 4.99 -5.46 -17.02
CA LEU A 88 4.56 -4.05 -17.00
C LEU A 88 3.05 -3.86 -17.26
N SER A 89 2.42 -4.70 -18.09
CA SER A 89 0.98 -4.73 -18.33
C SER A 89 0.12 -5.07 -17.09
N ASP A 90 0.70 -5.73 -16.08
CA ASP A 90 0.01 -6.11 -14.85
C ASP A 90 -0.38 -4.90 -14.00
N ILE A 91 0.30 -3.76 -14.17
CA ILE A 91 -0.09 -2.50 -13.53
C ILE A 91 -1.47 -2.02 -14.00
N GLU A 92 -1.88 -2.37 -15.23
CA GLU A 92 -3.22 -2.03 -15.73
C GLU A 92 -4.22 -3.16 -15.47
N ASN A 93 -3.79 -4.42 -15.62
CA ASN A 93 -4.70 -5.57 -15.60
C ASN A 93 -4.87 -6.21 -14.22
N ASN A 94 -3.93 -5.97 -13.29
CA ASN A 94 -3.80 -6.75 -12.06
C ASN A 94 -3.35 -5.91 -10.84
N ILE A 95 -3.55 -4.60 -10.88
CA ILE A 95 -3.04 -3.67 -9.85
C ILE A 95 -3.49 -4.01 -8.43
N VAL A 96 -4.71 -4.51 -8.25
CA VAL A 96 -5.24 -4.88 -6.94
C VAL A 96 -4.38 -5.98 -6.30
N ASN A 97 -4.03 -7.01 -7.07
CA ASN A 97 -3.19 -8.10 -6.58
C ASN A 97 -1.76 -7.63 -6.35
N LEU A 98 -1.20 -6.79 -7.22
CA LEU A 98 0.14 -6.21 -6.99
C LEU A 98 0.19 -5.42 -5.67
N VAL A 99 -0.83 -4.60 -5.39
CA VAL A 99 -0.92 -3.86 -4.13
C VAL A 99 -1.05 -4.81 -2.93
N LYS A 100 -1.86 -5.87 -3.06
CA LYS A 100 -2.02 -6.90 -2.03
C LYS A 100 -0.70 -7.62 -1.75
N ASP A 101 0.01 -8.06 -2.78
CA ASP A 101 1.27 -8.80 -2.64
C ASP A 101 2.33 -7.95 -1.94
N ILE A 102 2.37 -6.65 -2.23
CA ILE A 102 3.29 -5.70 -1.58
C ILE A 102 2.93 -5.47 -0.10
N LEU A 103 1.65 -5.25 0.21
CA LEU A 103 1.23 -4.76 1.53
C LEU A 103 0.86 -5.86 2.54
N SER A 104 0.46 -7.04 2.09
CA SER A 104 0.08 -8.13 2.99
C SER A 104 1.21 -8.49 3.96
N PRO A 105 2.49 -8.60 3.55
CA PRO A 105 3.59 -8.83 4.49
C PRO A 105 3.70 -7.76 5.58
N MET A 106 3.49 -6.48 5.24
CA MET A 106 3.53 -5.37 6.20
C MET A 106 2.36 -5.46 7.18
N PHE A 107 1.15 -5.76 6.70
CA PHE A 107 -0.05 -5.88 7.52
C PHE A 107 0.03 -7.04 8.53
N MET A 108 0.64 -8.15 8.15
CA MET A 108 0.85 -9.30 9.03
C MET A 108 1.69 -8.99 10.27
N LEU A 109 2.53 -7.95 10.22
CA LEU A 109 3.32 -7.50 11.38
C LEU A 109 2.46 -6.89 12.50
N PHE A 110 1.23 -6.50 12.19
CA PHE A 110 0.27 -5.93 13.14
C PHE A 110 -0.64 -7.03 13.68
N ASN A 111 -0.06 -7.97 14.43
CA ASN A 111 -0.77 -9.09 15.05
C ASN A 111 -1.51 -9.99 14.03
N PHE A 112 -0.81 -10.40 12.97
CA PHE A 112 -1.33 -11.26 11.90
C PHE A 112 -2.59 -10.69 11.24
N TYR A 113 -2.66 -9.36 11.12
CA TYR A 113 -3.78 -8.70 10.49
C TYR A 113 -3.82 -8.98 8.99
N GLU A 114 -4.95 -9.50 8.52
CA GLU A 114 -5.24 -9.76 7.12
C GLU A 114 -6.37 -8.85 6.65
N LEU A 115 -6.10 -8.06 5.61
CA LEU A 115 -7.12 -7.24 4.97
C LEU A 115 -7.92 -8.09 3.98
N GLU A 116 -9.25 -8.09 4.11
CA GLU A 116 -10.14 -8.78 3.18
C GLU A 116 -9.96 -8.29 1.72
N GLU A 117 -10.05 -9.21 0.76
CA GLU A 117 -9.81 -8.93 -0.67
C GLU A 117 -10.69 -7.81 -1.21
N ASN A 118 -11.97 -7.80 -0.82
CA ASN A 118 -12.93 -6.77 -1.21
C ASN A 118 -12.50 -5.37 -0.75
N ASN A 119 -11.77 -5.27 0.38
CA ASN A 119 -11.29 -3.99 0.87
C ASN A 119 -10.10 -3.48 0.06
N TYR A 120 -9.17 -4.36 -0.37
CA TYR A 120 -8.13 -3.97 -1.33
C TYR A 120 -8.76 -3.44 -2.62
N GLU A 121 -9.68 -4.19 -3.22
CA GLU A 121 -10.34 -3.80 -4.46
C GLU A 121 -11.05 -2.44 -4.32
N ASN A 122 -11.84 -2.28 -3.25
CA ASN A 122 -12.56 -1.03 -2.98
C ASN A 122 -11.61 0.17 -2.82
N LEU A 123 -10.55 0.03 -2.02
CA LEU A 123 -9.63 1.15 -1.73
C LEU A 123 -8.77 1.50 -2.94
N VAL A 124 -8.23 0.51 -3.65
CA VAL A 124 -7.46 0.74 -4.90
C VAL A 124 -8.34 1.41 -5.94
N ASN A 125 -9.57 0.93 -6.15
CA ASN A 125 -10.49 1.52 -7.12
C ASN A 125 -10.96 2.93 -6.72
N LYS A 126 -11.19 3.20 -5.43
CA LYS A 126 -11.47 4.56 -4.97
C LYS A 126 -10.31 5.50 -5.26
N PHE A 127 -9.06 5.06 -5.01
CA PHE A 127 -7.87 5.85 -5.32
C PHE A 127 -7.79 6.18 -6.82
N ILE A 128 -7.88 5.16 -7.68
CA ILE A 128 -7.81 5.30 -9.15
C ILE A 128 -8.87 6.27 -9.66
N ASN A 129 -10.08 6.23 -9.08
CA ASN A 129 -11.19 7.11 -9.44
C ASN A 129 -11.14 8.49 -8.77
N GLY A 130 -10.10 8.83 -8.02
CA GLY A 130 -9.95 10.11 -7.32
C GLY A 130 -10.95 10.33 -6.18
N LYS A 131 -11.35 9.26 -5.48
CA LYS A 131 -12.36 9.24 -4.41
C LYS A 131 -11.80 8.93 -3.02
N ILE A 132 -10.47 8.99 -2.85
CA ILE A 132 -9.76 8.92 -1.56
C ILE A 132 -9.21 10.30 -1.22
#